data_AF-A0A250FXW4-F1
#
_entry.id   AF-A0A250FXW4-F1
#
_cell.length_a   1.000
_cell.length_b   1.000
_cell.length_c   1.000
_cell.angle_alpha   90.00
_cell.angle_beta   90.00
_cell.angle_gamma   90.00
#
_symmetry.space_group_name_H-M   'P 1'
#
loop_
_entity.id
_entity.type
_entity.pdbx_description
1 polymer ?
#
loop_
_entity_poly.entity_id
_entity_poly.type
_entity_poly.pdbx_seq_one_letter_code
_entity_poly.pdbx_strand_id
1 'polypeptide(L)'
;MTLTKTEKTIGMVLAFLLLLLTFSGSWYFFAQLKVSLLQWAMLNACSPSSLVYLLCFLLFIWKKKAVLLPLALLPMYYFGTMGMFTFGWSGANIFAQMSHIVMTLNILWVIYLFVKNANYQAFAKGLLWSILLFVPYIAYVMYYCRIHAEDVSKLLQMN
;
A
#
# COMPACT_ATOMS: atom_id res chain seq x y z
N MET A 1 16.28 5.28 15.27
CA MET A 1 15.02 4.80 15.87
C MET A 1 15.20 3.33 16.19
N THR A 2 15.10 2.97 17.46
CA THR A 2 15.27 1.59 17.93
C THR A 2 13.90 1.07 18.34
N LEU A 3 13.47 -0.05 17.76
CA LEU A 3 12.18 -0.66 18.09
C LEU A 3 12.32 -1.52 19.34
N THR A 4 11.33 -1.45 20.23
CA THR A 4 11.11 -2.48 21.25
C THR A 4 10.78 -3.82 20.60
N LYS A 5 10.92 -4.91 21.37
CA LYS A 5 10.56 -6.26 20.89
C LYS A 5 9.11 -6.32 20.41
N THR A 6 8.18 -5.75 21.18
CA THR A 6 6.75 -5.73 20.86
C THR A 6 6.46 -4.96 19.58
N GLU A 7 7.02 -3.75 19.42
CA GLU A 7 6.84 -2.95 18.21
C GLU A 7 7.36 -3.67 16.97
N LYS A 8 8.53 -4.29 17.07
CA LYS A 8 9.11 -5.07 15.97
C LYS A 8 8.20 -6.24 15.60
N THR A 9 7.68 -6.99 16.59
CA THR A 9 6.77 -8.10 16.36
C THR A 9 5.48 -7.64 15.69
N ILE A 10 4.85 -6.56 16.18
CA ILE A 10 3.64 -5.99 15.56
C ILE A 10 3.93 -5.61 14.10
N GLY A 11 5.03 -4.91 13.83
CA GLY A 11 5.41 -4.55 12.47
C GLY A 11 5.64 -5.76 11.57
N MET A 12 6.28 -6.82 12.06
CA MET A 12 6.49 -8.06 11.30
C MET A 12 5.16 -8.79 11.01
N VAL A 13 4.26 -8.87 11.98
CA VAL A 13 2.93 -9.47 11.78
C VAL A 13 2.13 -8.69 10.76
N LEU A 14 2.08 -7.36 10.88
CA LEU A 14 1.38 -6.49 9.93
C LEU A 14 1.97 -6.55 8.53
N ALA A 15 3.29 -6.60 8.39
CA ALA A 15 3.98 -6.76 7.11
C ALA A 15 3.69 -8.14 6.50
N PHE A 16 3.68 -9.20 7.31
CA PHE A 16 3.38 -10.55 6.82
C PHE A 16 1.93 -10.68 6.33
N LEU A 17 0.96 -10.15 7.09
CA LEU A 17 -0.44 -10.09 6.64
C LEU A 17 -0.58 -9.29 5.35
N LEU A 18 0.12 -8.16 5.25
CA LEU A 18 0.11 -7.33 4.05
C LEU A 18 0.66 -8.10 2.84
N LEU A 19 1.75 -8.85 3.02
CA LEU A 19 2.35 -9.68 1.98
C LEU A 19 1.38 -10.77 1.49
N LEU A 20 0.72 -11.48 2.40
CA LEU A 20 -0.26 -12.52 2.05
C LEU A 20 -1.43 -11.94 1.24
N LEU A 21 -1.98 -10.81 1.67
CA LEU A 21 -3.08 -10.14 0.97
C LEU A 21 -2.64 -9.58 -0.37
N THR A 22 -1.41 -9.05 -0.46
CA THR A 22 -0.82 -8.57 -1.72
C THR A 22 -0.67 -9.72 -2.73
N PHE A 23 -0.17 -10.88 -2.30
CA PHE A 23 -0.06 -12.03 -3.18
C PHE A 23 -1.42 -12.61 -3.57
N SER A 24 -2.37 -12.69 -2.63
CA SER A 24 -3.73 -13.13 -2.92
C SER A 24 -4.42 -12.23 -3.95
N GLY A 25 -4.35 -10.91 -3.75
CA GLY A 25 -4.89 -9.94 -4.71
C GLY A 25 -4.18 -10.02 -6.06
N SER A 26 -2.85 -10.10 -6.07
CA SER A 26 -2.09 -10.22 -7.33
C SER A 26 -2.42 -11.51 -8.07
N TRP A 27 -2.55 -12.63 -7.36
CA TRP A 27 -2.98 -13.90 -7.92
C TRP A 27 -4.36 -13.80 -8.57
N TYR A 28 -5.34 -13.16 -7.92
CA TYR A 28 -6.67 -12.95 -8.50
C TYR A 28 -6.58 -12.21 -9.85
N PHE A 29 -5.84 -11.10 -9.90
CA PHE A 29 -5.68 -10.32 -11.13
C PHE A 29 -4.97 -11.11 -12.25
N PHE A 30 -3.88 -11.82 -11.95
CA PHE A 30 -3.14 -12.56 -12.97
C PHE A 30 -3.81 -13.88 -13.38
N ALA A 31 -4.33 -14.66 -12.43
CA ALA A 31 -4.85 -15.99 -12.70
C ALA A 31 -6.33 -15.97 -13.13
N GLN A 32 -7.16 -15.14 -12.50
CA GLN A 32 -8.60 -15.09 -12.78
C GLN A 32 -8.93 -14.06 -13.85
N LEU A 33 -8.44 -12.82 -13.69
CA LEU A 33 -8.71 -11.74 -14.64
C LEU A 33 -7.76 -11.73 -15.84
N LYS A 34 -6.67 -12.50 -15.80
CA LYS A 34 -5.68 -12.65 -16.89
C LYS A 34 -5.14 -11.32 -17.42
N VAL A 35 -4.96 -10.34 -16.52
CA VAL A 35 -4.48 -9.02 -16.89
C VAL A 35 -2.96 -9.02 -17.11
N SER A 36 -2.48 -8.09 -17.94
CA SER A 36 -1.05 -7.85 -18.11
C SER A 36 -0.40 -7.25 -16.85
N LEU A 37 0.93 -7.27 -16.75
CA LEU A 37 1.65 -6.64 -15.64
C LEU A 37 1.34 -5.14 -15.51
N LEU A 38 1.21 -4.43 -16.63
CA LEU A 38 0.85 -3.00 -16.62
C LEU A 38 -0.58 -2.82 -16.07
N GLN A 39 -1.54 -3.58 -16.57
CA GLN A 39 -2.91 -3.53 -16.06
C GLN A 39 -2.99 -3.91 -14.58
N TRP A 40 -2.25 -4.92 -14.12
CA TRP A 40 -2.17 -5.24 -12.70
C TRP A 40 -1.63 -4.06 -11.89
N ALA A 41 -0.57 -3.41 -12.35
CA ALA A 41 0.02 -2.28 -11.63
C ALA A 41 -0.95 -1.09 -11.51
N MET A 42 -1.80 -0.87 -12.52
CA MET A 42 -2.75 0.26 -12.54
C MET A 42 -4.08 -0.08 -11.86
N LEU A 43 -4.66 -1.24 -12.17
CA LEU A 43 -5.98 -1.66 -11.69
C LEU A 43 -5.95 -2.23 -10.26
N ASN A 44 -4.81 -2.77 -9.83
CA ASN A 44 -4.55 -3.25 -8.48
C ASN A 44 -3.42 -2.42 -7.85
N ALA A 45 -3.49 -1.09 -7.95
CA ALA A 45 -2.43 -0.19 -7.48
C ALA A 45 -2.12 -0.32 -5.97
N CYS A 46 -3.03 -0.91 -5.18
CA CYS A 46 -2.82 -1.29 -3.78
C CYS A 46 -1.67 -2.30 -3.64
N SER A 47 -1.52 -3.24 -4.59
CA SER A 47 -0.50 -4.29 -4.54
C SER A 47 0.91 -3.74 -4.79
N PRO A 48 1.21 -2.98 -5.87
CA PRO A 48 2.48 -2.28 -6.02
C PRO A 48 2.82 -1.39 -4.81
N SER A 49 1.84 -0.64 -4.30
CA SER A 49 2.04 0.23 -3.12
C SER A 49 2.45 -0.58 -1.87
N SER A 50 1.81 -1.74 -1.67
CA SER A 50 2.13 -2.65 -0.59
C SER A 50 3.51 -3.28 -0.76
N LEU A 51 3.90 -3.68 -1.98
CA LEU A 51 5.24 -4.20 -2.26
C LEU A 51 6.34 -3.16 -1.99
N VAL A 52 6.11 -1.90 -2.37
CA VAL A 52 7.02 -0.80 -2.05
C VAL A 52 7.18 -0.66 -0.53
N TYR A 53 6.08 -0.69 0.22
CA TYR A 53 6.15 -0.63 1.68
C TYR A 53 6.91 -1.81 2.27
N LEU A 54 6.65 -3.03 1.81
CA LEU A 54 7.32 -4.24 2.28
C LEU A 54 8.82 -4.17 2.01
N LEU A 55 9.23 -3.69 0.84
CA LEU A 55 10.63 -3.43 0.51
C LEU A 55 11.24 -2.38 1.45
N CYS A 56 10.56 -1.26 1.66
CA CYS A 56 11.00 -0.21 2.57
C CYS A 56 11.11 -0.69 4.02
N PHE A 57 10.18 -1.53 4.47
CA PHE A 57 10.17 -2.16 5.79
C PHE A 57 11.36 -3.11 5.96
N LEU A 58 11.61 -3.99 4.99
CA LEU A 58 12.78 -4.89 5.00
C LEU A 58 14.10 -4.10 5.04
N LEU A 59 14.22 -3.07 4.18
CA LEU A 59 15.39 -2.19 4.15
C LEU A 59 15.54 -1.39 5.45
N PHE A 60 14.44 -0.98 6.08
CA PHE A 60 14.46 -0.36 7.40
C PHE A 60 14.97 -1.32 8.46
N ILE A 61 14.51 -2.57 8.49
CA ILE A 61 14.99 -3.57 9.45
C ILE A 61 16.48 -3.86 9.27
N TRP A 62 16.96 -3.91 8.02
CA TRP A 62 18.37 -4.17 7.70
C TRP A 62 19.27 -2.95 7.95
N LYS A 63 18.94 -1.79 7.39
CA LYS A 63 19.79 -0.59 7.40
C LYS A 63 19.51 0.36 8.58
N LYS A 64 18.45 0.13 9.35
CA LYS A 64 17.99 0.99 10.47
C LYS A 64 17.69 2.45 10.09
N LYS A 65 17.50 2.74 8.80
CA LYS A 65 17.19 4.09 8.30
C LYS A 65 15.69 4.38 8.41
N ALA A 66 15.30 5.15 9.43
CA ALA A 66 13.89 5.46 9.72
C ALA A 66 13.14 6.07 8.52
N VAL A 67 13.79 6.96 7.75
CA VAL A 67 13.22 7.68 6.58
C VAL A 67 12.58 6.75 5.54
N LEU A 68 12.95 5.46 5.51
CA LEU A 68 12.38 4.49 4.58
C LEU A 68 10.92 4.14 4.89
N LEU A 69 10.48 4.10 6.15
CA LEU A 69 9.10 3.72 6.47
C LEU A 69 8.08 4.77 5.97
N PRO A 70 8.27 6.09 6.21
CA PRO A 70 7.35 7.11 5.72
C PRO A 70 7.33 7.25 4.19
N LEU A 71 8.40 6.80 3.50
CA LEU A 71 8.52 6.88 2.04
C LEU A 71 7.41 6.14 1.30
N ALA A 72 6.87 5.07 1.86
CA ALA A 72 5.80 4.30 1.24
C ALA A 72 4.38 4.74 1.68
N LEU A 73 4.25 5.70 2.61
CA LEU A 73 2.94 6.01 3.19
C LEU A 73 1.99 6.70 2.23
N LEU A 74 2.47 7.60 1.34
CA LEU A 74 1.59 8.31 0.42
C LEU A 74 0.81 7.36 -0.51
N PRO A 75 1.47 6.46 -1.28
CA PRO A 75 0.74 5.54 -2.15
C PRO A 75 -0.11 4.55 -1.34
N MET A 76 0.33 4.14 -0.15
CA MET A 76 -0.49 3.27 0.71
C MET A 76 -1.74 3.98 1.24
N TYR A 77 -1.64 5.25 1.60
CA TYR A 77 -2.79 6.02 2.08
C TYR A 77 -3.78 6.26 0.95
N TYR A 78 -3.28 6.67 -0.23
CA TYR A 78 -4.10 6.99 -1.39
C TYR A 78 -4.82 5.76 -1.96
N PHE A 79 -4.13 4.63 -2.15
CA PHE A 79 -4.76 3.43 -2.71
C PHE A 79 -5.38 2.53 -1.65
N GLY A 80 -4.83 2.48 -0.44
CA GLY A 80 -5.33 1.66 0.65
C GLY A 80 -6.39 2.37 1.48
N THR A 81 -5.98 3.35 2.30
CA THR A 81 -6.89 3.98 3.27
C THR A 81 -8.07 4.68 2.62
N MET A 82 -7.84 5.49 1.58
CA MET A 82 -8.96 6.07 0.82
C MET A 82 -9.77 5.00 0.08
N GLY A 83 -9.12 3.91 -0.34
CA GLY A 83 -9.78 2.75 -0.96
C GLY A 83 -10.89 2.14 -0.10
N MET A 84 -10.77 2.20 1.24
CA MET A 84 -11.83 1.69 2.11
C MET A 84 -13.18 2.40 1.91
N PHE A 85 -13.15 3.66 1.46
CA PHE A 85 -14.34 4.47 1.23
C PHE A 85 -14.86 4.39 -0.21
N THR A 86 -14.12 3.77 -1.12
CA THR A 86 -14.52 3.61 -2.53
C THR A 86 -15.09 2.23 -2.82
N PHE A 87 -14.59 1.17 -2.16
CA PHE A 87 -15.03 -0.19 -2.41
C PHE A 87 -16.17 -0.62 -1.48
N GLY A 88 -17.08 -1.47 -1.98
CA GLY A 88 -18.14 -2.06 -1.16
C GLY A 88 -17.67 -3.20 -0.26
N TRP A 89 -18.57 -3.73 0.56
CA TRP A 89 -18.34 -4.86 1.47
C TRP A 89 -18.95 -6.18 0.97
N SER A 90 -19.05 -6.36 -0.35
CA SER A 90 -19.71 -7.50 -0.98
C SER A 90 -18.81 -8.20 -2.00
N GLY A 91 -19.02 -9.50 -2.18
CA GLY A 91 -18.33 -10.31 -3.19
C GLY A 91 -16.81 -10.25 -3.07
N ALA A 92 -16.13 -10.08 -4.22
CA ALA A 92 -14.68 -10.00 -4.29
C ALA A 92 -14.09 -8.75 -3.59
N ASN A 93 -14.90 -7.71 -3.39
CA ASN A 93 -14.45 -6.48 -2.73
C ASN A 93 -14.13 -6.67 -1.24
N ILE A 94 -14.62 -7.74 -0.61
CA ILE A 94 -14.25 -8.08 0.78
C ILE A 94 -12.74 -8.30 0.89
N PHE A 95 -12.11 -8.94 -0.10
CA PHE A 95 -10.65 -9.14 -0.10
C PHE A 95 -9.90 -7.83 -0.28
N ALA A 96 -10.40 -6.92 -1.12
CA ALA A 96 -9.85 -5.58 -1.26
C ALA A 96 -9.96 -4.79 0.06
N GLN A 97 -11.12 -4.85 0.73
CA GLN A 97 -11.33 -4.21 2.03
C GLN A 97 -10.37 -4.74 3.11
N MET A 98 -10.17 -6.06 3.19
CA MET A 98 -9.17 -6.64 4.10
C MET A 98 -7.76 -6.12 3.81
N SER A 99 -7.37 -6.02 2.54
CA SER A 99 -6.09 -5.44 2.13
C SER A 99 -5.96 -3.99 2.60
N HIS A 100 -6.98 -3.16 2.35
CA HIS A 100 -6.99 -1.75 2.71
C HIS A 100 -6.93 -1.52 4.23
N ILE A 101 -7.60 -2.37 5.03
CA ILE A 101 -7.51 -2.33 6.49
C ILE A 101 -6.08 -2.61 6.93
N VAL A 102 -5.45 -3.67 6.41
CA VAL A 102 -4.07 -4.02 6.78
C VAL A 102 -3.08 -2.95 6.33
N MET A 103 -3.29 -2.32 5.16
CA MET A 103 -2.51 -1.15 4.73
C MET A 103 -2.65 0.00 5.72
N THR A 104 -3.88 0.31 6.14
CA THR A 104 -4.16 1.39 7.11
C THR A 104 -3.54 1.09 8.47
N LEU A 105 -3.59 -0.15 8.95
CA LEU A 105 -2.94 -0.56 10.19
C LEU A 105 -1.41 -0.42 10.12
N ASN A 106 -0.79 -0.75 8.97
CA ASN A 106 0.64 -0.51 8.75
C ASN A 106 0.97 0.99 8.79
N ILE A 107 0.15 1.84 8.17
CA ILE A 107 0.32 3.30 8.23
C ILE A 107 0.24 3.80 9.69
N LEU A 108 -0.80 3.40 10.42
CA LEU A 108 -0.99 3.79 11.82
C LEU A 108 0.17 3.32 12.70
N TRP A 109 0.67 2.11 12.47
CA TRP A 109 1.84 1.60 13.17
C TRP A 109 3.09 2.45 12.90
N VAL A 110 3.35 2.85 11.65
CA VAL A 110 4.47 3.76 11.33
C VAL A 110 4.28 5.11 12.02
N ILE A 111 3.09 5.73 11.91
CA ILE A 111 2.81 7.02 12.56
C ILE A 111 3.04 6.93 14.07
N TYR A 112 2.51 5.89 14.72
CA TYR A 112 2.71 5.62 16.15
C TYR A 112 4.19 5.60 16.52
N LEU A 113 5.02 4.87 15.76
CA LEU A 113 6.46 4.79 16.03
C LEU A 113 7.15 6.15 15.95
N PHE A 114 6.81 6.94 14.93
CA PHE A 114 7.45 8.23 14.71
C PHE A 114 7.04 9.28 15.74
N VAL A 115 5.76 9.30 16.13
CA VAL A 115 5.24 10.16 17.20
C VAL A 115 5.90 9.80 18.53
N LYS A 116 5.88 8.50 18.90
CA LYS A 116 6.47 8.02 20.16
C LYS A 116 7.96 8.32 20.28
N ASN A 117 8.72 8.17 19.19
CA ASN A 117 10.16 8.42 19.16
C ASN A 117 10.52 9.88 18.87
N ALA A 118 9.53 10.78 18.77
CA ALA A 118 9.70 12.19 18.41
C ALA A 118 10.57 12.43 17.15
N ASN A 119 10.55 11.50 16.19
CA ASN A 119 11.45 11.51 15.03
C ASN A 119 10.83 12.23 13.81
N TYR A 120 10.26 13.42 14.05
CA TYR A 120 9.46 14.14 13.06
C TYR A 120 10.26 14.55 11.82
N GLN A 121 11.56 14.83 11.97
CA GLN A 121 12.40 15.21 10.84
C GLN A 121 12.55 14.06 9.82
N ALA A 122 12.78 12.84 10.29
CA ALA A 122 12.86 11.68 9.40
C ALA A 122 11.48 11.33 8.81
N PHE A 123 10.40 11.56 9.57
CA PHE A 123 9.03 11.41 9.08
C PHE A 123 8.76 12.35 7.90
N ALA A 124 9.00 13.64 8.10
CA ALA A 124 8.80 14.67 7.08
C ALA A 124 9.67 14.43 5.84
N LYS A 125 10.96 14.10 6.02
CA LYS A 125 11.85 13.76 4.90
C LYS A 125 11.34 12.56 4.10
N GLY A 126 10.89 11.51 4.79
CA GLY A 126 10.36 10.32 4.11
C GLY A 126 9.08 10.64 3.33
N LEU A 127 8.17 11.44 3.90
CA LEU A 127 6.97 11.90 3.20
C LEU A 127 7.29 12.81 2.00
N LEU A 128 8.27 13.71 2.10
CA LEU A 128 8.71 14.52 0.97
C LEU A 128 9.21 13.65 -0.19
N TRP A 129 10.03 12.63 0.10
CA TRP A 129 10.42 11.64 -0.91
C TRP A 129 9.24 10.84 -1.44
N SER A 130 8.28 10.51 -0.57
CA SER A 130 7.04 9.84 -0.98
C SER A 130 6.26 10.67 -2.00
N ILE A 131 6.12 11.97 -1.77
CA ILE A 131 5.46 12.91 -2.69
C ILE A 131 6.18 12.95 -4.03
N LEU A 132 7.49 13.20 -4.02
CA LEU A 132 8.29 13.32 -5.24
C LEU A 132 8.23 12.06 -6.12
N LEU A 133 8.22 10.87 -5.51
CA LEU A 133 8.23 9.60 -6.23
C LEU A 133 6.83 9.13 -6.63
N PHE A 134 5.84 9.27 -5.73
CA PHE A 134 4.55 8.61 -5.91
C PHE A 134 3.44 9.53 -6.40
N VAL A 135 3.55 10.86 -6.33
CA VAL A 135 2.56 11.73 -7.00
C VAL A 135 2.52 11.49 -8.52
N PRO A 136 3.66 11.41 -9.24
CA PRO A 136 3.64 11.06 -10.66
C PRO A 136 3.03 9.69 -10.94
N TYR A 137 3.34 8.69 -10.10
CA TYR A 137 2.76 7.36 -10.20
C TYR A 137 1.24 7.37 -9.99
N ILE A 138 0.76 8.03 -8.94
CA ILE A 138 -0.67 8.17 -8.66
C ILE A 138 -1.39 8.85 -9.82
N ALA A 139 -0.83 9.95 -10.33
CA ALA A 139 -1.39 10.68 -11.48
C ALA A 139 -1.48 9.77 -12.71
N TYR A 140 -0.46 8.97 -12.97
CA TYR A 140 -0.46 8.02 -14.09
C TYR A 140 -1.50 6.91 -13.91
N VAL A 141 -1.62 6.32 -12.71
CA VAL A 141 -2.65 5.32 -12.40
C VAL A 141 -4.05 5.91 -12.63
N MET A 142 -4.33 7.11 -12.11
CA MET A 142 -5.61 7.78 -12.31
C MET A 142 -5.91 8.06 -13.78
N TYR A 143 -4.91 8.55 -14.51
CA TYR A 143 -5.02 8.80 -15.94
C TYR A 143 -5.32 7.50 -16.70
N TYR A 144 -4.56 6.44 -16.43
CA TYR A 144 -4.72 5.13 -17.05
C TYR A 144 -6.12 4.55 -16.82
N CYS A 145 -6.62 4.60 -15.58
CA CYS A 145 -7.96 4.11 -15.24
C CYS A 145 -9.06 4.97 -15.88
N ARG A 146 -8.83 6.27 -16.08
CA ARG A 146 -9.78 7.15 -16.75
C ARG A 146 -9.90 6.84 -18.24
N ILE A 147 -8.77 6.65 -18.93
CA ILE A 147 -8.79 6.38 -20.39
C ILE A 147 -9.27 4.95 -20.70
N HIS A 148 -9.15 4.01 -19.75
CA HIS A 148 -9.64 2.63 -19.87
C HIS A 148 -10.87 2.36 -18.99
N ALA A 149 -11.71 3.37 -18.75
CA ALA A 149 -12.82 3.26 -17.78
C ALA A 149 -13.80 2.13 -18.10
N GLU A 150 -14.08 1.88 -19.39
CA GLU A 150 -14.94 0.78 -19.82
C GLU A 150 -14.34 -0.59 -19.47
N ASP A 151 -13.04 -0.79 -19.73
CA ASP A 151 -12.33 -2.02 -19.36
C ASP A 151 -12.28 -2.19 -17.84
N VAL A 152 -12.06 -1.11 -17.09
CA VAL A 152 -12.05 -1.11 -15.62
C VAL A 152 -13.41 -1.56 -15.08
N SER A 153 -14.51 -0.97 -15.56
CA SER A 153 -15.86 -1.31 -15.10
C SER A 153 -16.19 -2.78 -15.40
N LYS A 154 -15.87 -3.25 -16.61
CA LYS A 154 -16.10 -4.64 -17.02
C LYS A 154 -15.25 -5.65 -16.23
N LEU A 155 -13.98 -5.34 -15.97
CA LEU A 155 -13.05 -6.24 -15.29
C LEU A 155 -13.28 -6.29 -13.78
N LEU A 156 -13.60 -5.14 -13.16
CA LEU A 156 -13.77 -5.03 -11.71
C LEU A 156 -15.22 -5.21 -11.26
N GLN A 157 -16.16 -5.47 -12.20
CA GLN A 157 -17.58 -5.63 -11.92
C GLN A 157 -18.17 -4.46 -11.12
N MET A 158 -17.67 -3.25 -11.39
CA MET A 158 -18.16 -2.02 -10.81
C MET A 158 -19.39 -1.60 -11.60
N ASN A 159 -20.55 -2.14 -11.21
CA ASN A 159 -21.88 -1.72 -11.67
C ASN A 159 -22.40 -0.56 -10.82
#